data_AF-A0A926IG63-F1
#
_entry.id   AF-A0A926IG63-F1
#
_cell.length_a   1.000
_cell.length_b   1.000
_cell.length_c   1.000
_cell.angle_alpha   90.00
_cell.angle_beta   90.00
_cell.angle_gamma   90.00
#
_symmetry.space_group_name_H-M   'P 1'
#
loop_
_entity.id
_entity.type
_entity.pdbx_description
1 polymer ?
#
loop_
_entity_poly.entity_id
_entity_poly.type
_entity_poly.pdbx_seq_one_letter_code
_entity_poly.pdbx_strand_id
1 'polypeptide(L)'
;MPDRFFATQTFAHKLMTSTGNAFQDLFYRLMECTEPNFAPIRTQGSLGDRKCDGYIRSKGIFFQVFAPIDLSGASTQKEAISKLYEDFTKLYEHTCNGHWEEIKEFYYIVGDRGKGFYPDLEDALQQLKTDYPTISF
;
A
#
# COMPACT_ATOMS: atom_id res chain seq x y z
N MET A 1 16.83 0.80 27.87
CA MET A 1 16.36 0.44 26.52
C MET A 1 15.18 -0.50 26.68
N PRO A 2 14.09 -0.39 25.90
CA PRO A 2 13.11 -1.45 25.89
C PRO A 2 13.81 -2.75 25.47
N ASP A 3 13.54 -3.82 26.20
CA ASP A 3 14.04 -5.15 25.90
C ASP A 3 13.72 -5.51 24.44
N ARG A 4 14.68 -6.04 23.68
CA ARG A 4 14.49 -6.43 22.27
C ARG A 4 13.29 -7.38 22.13
N PHE A 5 13.11 -8.29 23.08
CA PHE A 5 11.95 -9.16 23.12
C PHE A 5 10.65 -8.36 23.22
N PHE A 6 10.58 -7.42 24.16
CA PHE A 6 9.41 -6.57 24.37
C PHE A 6 9.10 -5.71 23.14
N ALA A 7 10.13 -5.15 22.48
CA ALA A 7 9.97 -4.38 21.25
C ALA A 7 9.40 -5.23 20.11
N THR A 8 9.93 -6.44 19.90
CA THR A 8 9.43 -7.39 18.89
C THR A 8 7.97 -7.77 19.15
N GLN A 9 7.64 -8.13 20.39
CA GLN A 9 6.25 -8.50 20.75
C GLN A 9 5.28 -7.32 20.56
N THR A 10 5.70 -6.11 20.95
CA THR A 10 4.88 -4.90 20.77
C THR A 10 4.65 -4.60 19.29
N PHE A 11 5.67 -4.73 18.45
CA PHE A 11 5.55 -4.52 17.02
C PHE A 11 4.61 -5.56 16.38
N ALA A 12 4.82 -6.85 16.67
CA ALA A 12 3.96 -7.92 16.18
C ALA A 12 2.50 -7.73 16.61
N HIS A 13 2.26 -7.38 17.88
CA HIS A 13 0.92 -7.07 18.36
C HIS A 13 0.27 -5.92 17.57
N LYS A 14 1.00 -4.81 17.37
CA LYS A 14 0.49 -3.67 16.59
C LYS A 14 0.16 -4.07 15.16
N LEU A 15 1.06 -4.79 14.49
CA LEU A 15 0.85 -5.27 13.11
C LEU A 15 -0.43 -6.09 12.98
N MET A 16 -0.71 -6.97 13.96
CA MET A 16 -1.88 -7.85 13.94
C MET A 16 -3.19 -7.17 14.35
N THR A 17 -3.12 -6.08 15.12
CA THR A 17 -4.31 -5.41 15.68
C THR A 17 -4.69 -4.12 14.97
N SER A 18 -3.79 -3.51 14.23
CA SER A 18 -4.07 -2.29 13.47
C SER A 18 -4.88 -2.56 12.20
N THR A 19 -5.84 -1.68 11.91
CA THR A 19 -6.67 -1.69 10.69
C THR A 19 -6.89 -0.25 10.22
N GLY A 20 -7.24 -0.07 8.95
CA GLY A 20 -7.51 1.22 8.33
C GLY A 20 -6.33 2.18 8.53
N ASN A 21 -6.66 3.42 8.90
CA ASN A 21 -5.67 4.48 9.14
C ASN A 21 -4.60 4.09 10.17
N ALA A 22 -4.94 3.28 11.19
CA ALA A 22 -3.95 2.87 12.19
C ALA A 22 -2.87 1.96 11.61
N PHE A 23 -3.21 1.13 10.62
CA PHE A 23 -2.23 0.29 9.92
C PHE A 23 -1.38 1.13 8.98
N GLN A 24 -2.00 2.08 8.27
CA GLN A 24 -1.30 3.04 7.41
C GLN A 24 -0.30 3.89 8.20
N ASP A 25 -0.68 4.40 9.37
CA ASP A 25 0.23 5.13 10.27
C ASP A 25 1.39 4.25 10.76
N LEU A 26 1.14 2.95 11.01
CA LEU A 26 2.20 2.00 11.37
C LEU A 26 3.18 1.80 10.21
N PHE A 27 2.68 1.66 8.98
CA PHE A 27 3.48 1.55 7.77
C PHE A 27 4.33 2.81 7.54
N TYR A 28 3.75 4.00 7.66
CA TYR A 28 4.50 5.25 7.53
C TYR A 28 5.65 5.35 8.51
N ARG A 29 5.42 5.04 9.79
CA ARG A 29 6.49 5.06 10.79
C ARG A 29 7.60 4.06 10.49
N LEU A 30 7.26 2.89 9.93
CA LEU A 30 8.25 1.92 9.49
C LEU A 30 9.10 2.50 8.35
N MET A 31 8.43 3.01 7.30
CA MET A 31 9.10 3.56 6.13
C MET A 31 9.96 4.80 6.46
N GLU A 32 9.48 5.70 7.30
CA GLU A 32 10.27 6.85 7.79
C GLU A 32 11.55 6.44 8.52
N CYS A 33 11.55 5.25 9.15
CA CYS A 33 12.71 4.73 9.85
C CYS A 33 13.69 3.97 8.92
N THR A 34 13.20 3.39 7.83
CA THR A 34 14.00 2.52 6.94
C THR A 34 14.41 3.19 5.64
N GLU A 35 13.61 4.13 5.13
CA GLU A 35 13.76 4.76 3.83
C GLU A 35 13.75 6.29 3.96
N PRO A 36 14.93 6.94 4.03
CA PRO A 36 15.03 8.40 4.23
C PRO A 36 14.34 9.26 3.15
N ASN A 37 14.14 8.69 1.95
CA ASN A 37 13.50 9.37 0.81
C ASN A 37 12.01 9.05 0.68
N PHE A 38 11.45 8.29 1.62
CA PHE A 38 10.02 8.02 1.66
C PHE A 38 9.26 9.29 2.04
N ALA A 39 8.25 9.63 1.25
CA ALA A 39 7.32 10.71 1.51
C ALA A 39 5.92 10.12 1.69
N PRO A 40 5.30 10.23 2.88
CA PRO A 40 3.88 9.92 3.03
C PRO A 40 3.06 10.98 2.29
N ILE A 41 2.07 10.52 1.53
CA ILE A 41 1.10 11.38 0.86
C ILE A 41 -0.13 11.41 1.76
N ARG A 42 -0.48 12.60 2.26
CA ARG A 42 -1.64 12.82 3.12
C ARG A 42 -2.62 13.75 2.41
N THR A 43 -3.91 13.40 2.43
CA THR A 43 -4.98 14.22 1.84
C THR A 43 -4.89 15.67 2.32
N GLN A 44 -4.78 16.62 1.39
CA GLN A 44 -4.98 18.04 1.69
C GLN A 44 -6.42 18.43 1.27
N GLY A 45 -7.40 18.09 2.12
CA GLY A 45 -8.81 18.48 1.93
C GLY A 45 -9.44 17.97 0.62
N SER A 46 -10.29 18.78 -0.03
CA SER A 46 -11.08 18.42 -1.22
C SER A 46 -10.27 18.14 -2.49
N LEU A 47 -8.94 18.30 -2.45
CA LEU A 47 -8.06 17.98 -3.59
C LEU A 47 -7.80 16.47 -3.74
N GLY A 48 -8.21 15.67 -2.75
CA GLY A 48 -8.04 14.21 -2.75
C GLY A 48 -6.57 13.80 -2.60
N ASP A 49 -6.36 12.65 -1.97
CA ASP A 49 -5.10 11.92 -2.17
C ASP A 49 -5.21 11.40 -3.59
N ARG A 50 -4.22 11.70 -4.44
CA ARG A 50 -4.13 11.24 -5.83
C ARG A 50 -3.87 9.73 -5.90
N LYS A 51 -4.62 8.96 -5.10
CA LYS A 51 -4.63 7.50 -4.88
C LYS A 51 -3.24 6.90 -4.66
N CYS A 52 -2.46 7.56 -3.83
CA CYS A 52 -1.19 7.04 -3.36
C CYS A 52 -1.03 7.40 -1.90
N ASP A 53 -0.61 6.43 -1.09
CA ASP A 53 -0.37 6.64 0.34
C ASP A 53 1.08 7.00 0.62
N GLY A 54 2.03 6.56 -0.21
CA GLY A 54 3.43 6.84 0.00
C GLY A 54 4.27 6.68 -1.25
N TYR A 55 5.39 7.40 -1.31
CA TYR A 55 6.19 7.48 -2.52
C TYR A 55 7.66 7.74 -2.20
N ILE A 56 8.56 7.03 -2.89
CA ILE A 56 9.99 7.32 -2.82
C ILE A 56 10.36 8.12 -4.06
N ARG A 57 10.48 9.44 -3.85
CA ARG A 57 10.81 10.39 -4.92
C ARG A 57 12.10 10.03 -5.61
N SER A 58 12.18 10.27 -6.93
CA SER A 58 13.31 10.01 -7.83
C SER A 58 13.50 8.54 -8.22
N LYS A 59 12.85 7.59 -7.53
CA LYS A 59 12.93 6.17 -7.85
C LYS A 59 11.72 5.66 -8.63
N GLY A 60 10.63 6.41 -8.70
CA GLY A 60 9.38 5.98 -9.32
C GLY A 60 8.69 4.87 -8.54
N ILE A 61 8.89 4.82 -7.21
CA ILE A 61 8.36 3.76 -6.35
C ILE A 61 7.16 4.30 -5.58
N PHE A 62 5.99 3.69 -5.80
CA PHE A 62 4.74 4.10 -5.19
C PHE A 62 4.17 2.99 -4.30
N PHE A 63 3.53 3.39 -3.21
CA PHE A 63 2.94 2.51 -2.22
C PHE A 63 1.46 2.86 -2.04
N GLN A 64 0.62 1.83 -2.06
CA GLN A 64 -0.79 1.92 -1.72
C GLN A 64 -1.08 0.93 -0.60
N VAL A 65 -1.67 1.40 0.49
CA VAL A 65 -1.94 0.62 1.70
C VAL A 65 -3.43 0.30 1.77
N PHE A 66 -3.75 -0.99 1.87
CA PHE A 66 -5.12 -1.47 2.05
C PHE A 66 -5.22 -2.35 3.30
N ALA A 67 -5.85 -1.84 4.34
CA ALA A 67 -6.02 -2.55 5.60
C ALA A 67 -7.50 -2.49 6.04
N PRO A 68 -8.38 -3.34 5.52
CA PRO A 68 -9.80 -3.29 5.86
C PRO A 68 -10.03 -3.74 7.31
N ILE A 69 -11.06 -3.17 7.95
CA ILE A 69 -11.44 -3.52 9.34
C ILE A 69 -11.90 -4.98 9.40
N ASP A 70 -12.69 -5.42 8.42
CA ASP A 70 -13.16 -6.79 8.27
C ASP A 70 -12.47 -7.49 7.09
N LEU A 71 -11.82 -8.63 7.38
CA LEU A 71 -11.11 -9.48 6.41
C LEU A 71 -11.82 -10.83 6.19
N SER A 72 -12.98 -11.05 6.80
CA SER A 72 -13.58 -12.38 6.90
C SER A 72 -14.46 -12.79 5.72
N GLY A 73 -14.76 -11.86 4.81
CA GLY A 73 -15.71 -12.08 3.71
C GLY A 73 -15.08 -12.11 2.33
N ALA A 74 -15.69 -12.89 1.42
CA ALA A 74 -15.43 -12.83 -0.02
C ALA A 74 -15.68 -11.42 -0.61
N SER A 75 -16.51 -10.60 0.04
CA SER A 75 -16.72 -9.20 -0.29
C SER A 75 -15.46 -8.36 -0.11
N THR A 76 -14.70 -8.57 0.98
CA THR A 76 -13.46 -7.84 1.24
C THR A 76 -12.39 -8.17 0.21
N GLN A 77 -12.35 -9.42 -0.27
CA GLN A 77 -11.42 -9.82 -1.33
C GLN A 77 -11.70 -9.07 -2.64
N LYS A 78 -12.98 -9.06 -3.05
CA LYS A 78 -13.41 -8.32 -4.24
C LYS A 78 -13.12 -6.83 -4.08
N GLU A 79 -13.30 -6.29 -2.89
CA GLU A 79 -12.93 -4.92 -2.58
C GLU A 79 -11.42 -4.71 -2.70
N ALA A 80 -10.59 -5.62 -2.18
CA ALA A 80 -9.13 -5.53 -2.27
C ALA A 80 -8.63 -5.51 -3.73
N ILE A 81 -9.19 -6.37 -4.58
CA ILE A 81 -8.88 -6.44 -6.01
C ILE A 81 -9.38 -5.18 -6.73
N SER A 82 -10.63 -4.76 -6.46
CA SER A 82 -11.19 -3.55 -7.04
C SER A 82 -10.37 -2.31 -6.66
N LYS A 83 -9.92 -2.21 -5.41
CA LYS A 83 -9.07 -1.14 -4.89
C LYS A 83 -7.70 -1.15 -5.55
N LEU A 84 -7.08 -2.32 -5.69
CA LEU A 84 -5.81 -2.48 -6.41
C LEU A 84 -5.89 -1.87 -7.82
N TYR A 85 -6.88 -2.29 -8.62
CA TYR A 85 -7.06 -1.76 -9.97
C TYR A 85 -7.41 -0.27 -9.98
N GLU A 86 -8.34 0.15 -9.13
CA GLU A 86 -8.80 1.54 -9.09
C GLU A 86 -7.66 2.50 -8.70
N ASP A 87 -6.92 2.16 -7.64
CA ASP A 87 -5.86 3.02 -7.12
C ASP A 87 -4.66 3.04 -8.08
N PHE A 88 -4.25 1.88 -8.61
CA PHE A 88 -3.18 1.83 -9.61
C PHE A 88 -3.54 2.59 -10.90
N THR A 89 -4.74 2.36 -11.46
CA THR A 89 -5.15 3.01 -12.73
C THR A 89 -5.19 4.52 -12.57
N LYS A 90 -5.74 5.02 -11.47
CA LYS A 90 -5.79 6.46 -11.17
C LYS A 90 -4.39 7.04 -10.96
N LEU A 91 -3.53 6.32 -10.25
CA LEU A 91 -2.13 6.73 -10.09
C LEU A 91 -1.44 6.82 -11.45
N TYR A 92 -1.58 5.80 -12.29
CA TYR A 92 -1.03 5.76 -13.65
C TYR A 92 -1.53 6.92 -14.50
N GLU A 93 -2.84 7.18 -14.53
CA GLU A 93 -3.43 8.34 -15.20
C GLU A 93 -2.82 9.66 -14.71
N HIS A 94 -2.64 9.83 -13.40
CA HIS A 94 -1.99 11.03 -12.86
C HIS A 94 -0.53 11.15 -13.30
N THR A 95 0.21 10.04 -13.43
CA THR A 95 1.59 10.04 -13.94
C THR A 95 1.62 10.44 -15.41
N CYS A 96 0.72 9.89 -16.25
CA CYS A 96 0.60 10.25 -17.66
C CYS A 96 0.21 11.72 -17.86
N ASN A 97 -0.59 12.28 -16.95
CA ASN A 97 -0.97 13.69 -16.97
C ASN A 97 0.10 14.64 -16.39
N GLY A 98 1.29 14.13 -16.05
CA GLY A 98 2.42 14.93 -15.58
C GLY A 98 2.30 15.38 -14.12
N HIS A 99 1.39 14.81 -13.35
CA HIS A 99 1.23 15.14 -11.93
C HIS A 99 2.25 14.43 -11.02
N TRP A 100 2.81 13.32 -11.50
CA TRP A 100 3.79 12.48 -10.80
C TRP A 100 4.90 12.04 -11.77
N GLU A 101 6.00 11.50 -11.22
CA GLU A 101 7.01 10.83 -12.05
C GLU A 101 6.49 9.49 -12.57
N GLU A 102 7.16 8.94 -13.59
CA GLU A 102 6.84 7.64 -14.15
C GLU A 102 6.91 6.55 -13.07
N ILE A 103 5.91 5.66 -13.05
CA ILE A 103 5.88 4.51 -12.15
C ILE A 103 6.90 3.49 -12.66
N LYS A 104 7.83 3.09 -11.78
CA LYS A 104 8.77 1.98 -12.02
C LYS A 104 8.43 0.78 -11.15
N GLU A 105 8.04 1.04 -9.91
CA GLU A 105 7.61 0.01 -8.97
C GLU A 105 6.34 0.46 -8.26
N PHE A 106 5.39 -0.46 -8.11
CA PHE A 106 4.15 -0.25 -7.39
C PHE A 106 3.96 -1.35 -6.36
N TYR A 107 3.89 -0.96 -5.08
CA TYR A 107 3.70 -1.89 -3.97
C TYR A 107 2.30 -1.74 -3.38
N TYR A 108 1.53 -2.83 -3.43
CA TYR A 108 0.24 -2.92 -2.77
C TYR A 108 0.37 -3.61 -1.40
N ILE A 109 0.36 -2.81 -0.34
CA ILE A 109 0.58 -3.28 1.04
C ILE A 109 -0.77 -3.63 1.66
N VAL A 110 -1.00 -4.93 1.87
CA VAL A 110 -2.27 -5.39 2.44
C VAL A 110 -2.10 -5.85 3.89
N GLY A 111 -2.88 -5.23 4.79
CA GLY A 111 -2.95 -5.62 6.19
C GLY A 111 -3.83 -6.86 6.40
N ASP A 112 -3.28 -8.05 6.22
CA ASP A 112 -4.01 -9.33 6.24
C ASP A 112 -4.21 -9.92 7.65
N ARG A 113 -3.55 -9.36 8.67
CA ARG A 113 -3.52 -9.88 10.05
C ARG A 113 -3.16 -11.37 10.10
N GLY A 114 -2.23 -11.81 9.25
CA GLY A 114 -1.73 -13.18 9.21
C GLY A 114 -2.71 -14.22 8.67
N LYS A 115 -3.76 -13.79 7.97
CA LYS A 115 -4.74 -14.69 7.34
C LYS A 115 -4.31 -15.17 5.94
N GLY A 116 -3.28 -14.56 5.36
CA GLY A 116 -2.82 -14.83 4.01
C GLY A 116 -3.70 -14.20 2.94
N PHE A 117 -3.19 -14.22 1.70
CA PHE A 117 -3.91 -13.74 0.52
C PHE A 117 -4.56 -14.88 -0.26
N TYR A 118 -5.61 -14.53 -1.00
CA TYR A 118 -6.32 -15.46 -1.85
C TYR A 118 -5.71 -15.43 -3.26
N PRO A 119 -5.70 -16.56 -3.99
CA PRO A 119 -5.12 -16.66 -5.34
C PRO A 119 -5.59 -15.57 -6.31
N ASP A 120 -6.87 -15.18 -6.23
CA ASP A 120 -7.47 -14.17 -7.11
C ASP A 120 -6.78 -12.80 -7.06
N LEU A 121 -6.15 -12.43 -5.93
CA LEU A 121 -5.37 -11.19 -5.83
C LEU A 121 -4.03 -11.31 -6.57
N GLU A 122 -3.42 -12.50 -6.53
CA GLU A 122 -2.20 -12.81 -7.28
C GLU A 122 -2.50 -12.80 -8.79
N ASP A 123 -3.62 -13.38 -9.21
CA ASP A 123 -4.07 -13.32 -10.60
C ASP A 123 -4.26 -11.87 -11.07
N ALA A 124 -4.81 -11.00 -10.22
CA ALA A 124 -4.95 -9.58 -10.51
C ALA A 124 -3.59 -8.85 -10.65
N LEU A 125 -2.63 -9.15 -9.77
CA LEU A 125 -1.27 -8.61 -9.89
C LEU A 125 -0.57 -9.12 -11.15
N GLN A 126 -0.76 -10.39 -11.51
CA GLN A 126 -0.19 -10.98 -12.72
C GLN A 126 -0.79 -10.37 -14.00
N GLN A 127 -2.09 -10.05 -13.97
CA GLN A 127 -2.76 -9.32 -15.05
C GLN A 127 -2.16 -7.91 -15.19
N LEU A 128 -2.00 -7.17 -14.10
CA LEU A 128 -1.35 -5.84 -14.12
C LEU A 128 0.09 -5.91 -14.67
N LYS A 129 0.88 -6.92 -14.29
CA LYS A 129 2.22 -7.15 -14.86
C LYS A 129 2.19 -7.37 -16.36
N THR A 130 1.14 -8.01 -16.87
CA THR A 130 0.96 -8.28 -18.31
C THR A 130 0.56 -7.01 -19.05
N ASP A 131 -0.35 -6.23 -18.47
CA ASP A 131 -0.87 -4.99 -19.07
C ASP A 131 0.16 -3.86 -19.03
N TYR A 132 1.04 -3.85 -18.03
CA TYR A 132 2.06 -2.84 -17.79
C TYR A 132 3.46 -3.44 -17.61
N PRO A 133 4.07 -3.99 -18.69
CA PRO A 133 5.30 -4.78 -18.60
C PRO A 133 6.56 -3.99 -18.19
N THR A 134 6.48 -2.66 -18.20
CA THR A 134 7.58 -1.78 -17.78
C THR A 134 7.54 -1.45 -16.28
N ILE A 135 6.48 -1.86 -15.59
CA ILE A 135 6.26 -1.58 -14.16
C ILE A 135 6.42 -2.87 -13.36
N SER A 136 7.17 -2.80 -12.27
CA SER A 136 7.26 -3.89 -11.29
C SER A 136 6.11 -3.80 -10.29
N PHE A 137 5.44 -4.93 -10.04
CA PHE A 137 4.36 -5.08 -9.05
C PHE A 137 4.71 -6.16 -8.02
#